data_AF-A0A524N691-F1
#
_entry.id   AF-A0A524N691-F1
#
_cell.length_a   1.000
_cell.length_b   1.000
_cell.length_c   1.000
_cell.angle_alpha   90.00
_cell.angle_beta   90.00
_cell.angle_gamma   90.00
#
_symmetry.space_group_name_H-M   'P 1'
#
loop_
_entity.id
_entity.type
_entity.pdbx_description
1 polymer ?
#
loop_
_entity_poly.entity_id
_entity_poly.type
_entity_poly.pdbx_seq_one_letter_code
_entity_poly.pdbx_strand_id
1 'polypeptide(L)'
;MLGEITERALAHTGKPELLLTGGVAANKRLGGIVRDIAEDHGAIPYVVPIRLAADNGAMIAWTGLIAYKAGHVTPIDESHVNPNWRMDQVKIPWRD
;
A
#
# COMPACT_ATOMS: atom_id res chain seq x y z
N MET A 1 -7.45 17.23 5.24
CA MET A 1 -8.04 15.92 5.61
C MET A 1 -7.09 14.73 5.39
N LEU A 2 -6.35 14.58 4.26
CA LEU A 2 -5.47 13.40 4.07
C LEU A 2 -4.43 13.20 5.17
N GLY A 3 -3.74 14.26 5.61
CA GLY A 3 -2.77 14.18 6.72
C GLY A 3 -3.42 13.73 8.02
N GLU A 4 -4.50 14.39 8.43
CA GLU A 4 -5.24 14.09 9.67
C GLU A 4 -5.72 12.63 9.75
N ILE A 5 -6.32 12.08 8.69
CA ILE A 5 -6.77 10.67 8.71
C ILE A 5 -5.58 9.69 8.70
N THR A 6 -4.46 10.08 8.09
CA THR A 6 -3.22 9.29 8.08
C THR A 6 -2.61 9.24 9.47
N GLU A 7 -2.51 10.38 10.13
CA GLU A 7 -2.01 10.50 11.51
C GLU A 7 -2.87 9.70 12.49
N ARG A 8 -4.20 9.81 12.40
CA ARG A 8 -5.13 9.00 13.21
C ARG A 8 -4.91 7.50 13.02
N ALA A 9 -4.71 7.05 11.78
CA ALA A 9 -4.45 5.65 11.49
C ALA A 9 -3.08 5.19 12.02
N LEU A 10 -2.04 6.03 11.91
CA LEU A 10 -0.72 5.74 12.44
C LEU A 10 -0.77 5.57 13.97
N ALA A 11 -1.36 6.54 14.68
CA ALA A 11 -1.54 6.49 16.13
C ALA A 11 -2.39 5.28 16.58
N HIS A 12 -3.47 4.96 15.83
CA HIS A 12 -4.34 3.83 16.16
C HIS A 12 -3.68 2.47 15.93
N THR A 13 -2.88 2.33 14.86
CA THR A 13 -2.28 1.04 14.48
C THR A 13 -0.91 0.78 15.11
N GLY A 14 -0.26 1.82 15.65
CA GLY A 14 1.07 1.73 16.26
C GLY A 14 2.15 1.25 15.30
N LYS A 15 1.95 1.41 13.99
CA LYS A 15 2.90 0.95 12.97
C LYS A 15 4.16 1.81 12.99
N PRO A 16 5.36 1.21 12.81
CA PRO A 16 6.62 1.95 12.86
C PRO A 16 6.95 2.68 11.54
N GLU A 17 6.14 2.52 10.51
CA GLU A 17 6.44 2.99 9.15
C GLU A 17 5.19 3.59 8.50
N LEU A 18 5.39 4.63 7.69
CA LEU A 18 4.36 5.29 6.93
C LEU A 18 4.77 5.41 5.45
N LEU A 19 3.96 4.84 4.55
CA LEU A 19 4.26 4.77 3.12
C LEU A 19 3.23 5.58 2.30
N LEU A 20 3.72 6.51 1.48
CA LEU A 20 2.91 7.21 0.48
C LEU A 20 3.08 6.57 -0.91
N THR A 21 1.97 6.09 -1.48
CA THR A 21 1.89 5.48 -2.82
C THR A 21 0.75 6.09 -3.65
N GLY A 22 0.56 5.62 -4.87
CA GLY A 22 -0.39 6.16 -5.85
C GLY A 22 0.20 7.30 -6.68
N GLY A 23 -0.43 7.64 -7.80
CA GLY A 23 0.06 8.70 -8.70
C GLY A 23 0.20 10.08 -8.03
N VAL A 24 -0.62 10.35 -7.00
CA VAL A 24 -0.58 11.61 -6.23
C VAL A 24 0.66 11.71 -5.33
N ALA A 25 1.41 10.61 -5.12
CA ALA A 25 2.70 10.63 -4.42
C ALA A 25 3.76 11.54 -5.10
N ALA A 26 3.56 11.90 -6.38
CA ALA A 26 4.38 12.91 -7.05
C ALA A 26 4.28 14.32 -6.40
N ASN A 27 3.24 14.58 -5.61
CA ASN A 27 3.05 15.86 -4.95
C ASN A 27 4.05 16.05 -3.79
N LYS A 28 5.04 16.92 -4.00
CA LYS A 28 6.09 17.21 -3.00
C LYS A 28 5.54 17.75 -1.68
N ARG A 29 4.44 18.50 -1.70
CA ARG A 29 3.81 19.02 -0.48
C ARG A 29 3.18 17.88 0.33
N LEU A 30 2.48 16.96 -0.33
CA LEU A 30 1.92 15.77 0.32
C LEU A 30 3.02 14.88 0.90
N GLY A 31 4.10 14.67 0.16
CA GLY A 31 5.28 13.95 0.67
C GLY A 31 5.94 14.64 1.86
N GLY A 32 5.91 15.99 1.93
CA GLY A 32 6.31 16.75 3.11
C GLY A 32 5.42 16.44 4.31
N ILE A 33 4.10 16.56 4.15
CA ILE A 33 3.12 16.29 5.21
C ILE A 33 3.27 14.87 5.78
N VAL A 34 3.49 13.87 4.92
CA VAL A 34 3.70 12.47 5.36
C VAL A 34 5.00 12.30 6.16
N ARG A 35 6.07 13.03 5.81
CA ARG A 35 7.31 13.03 6.58
C ARG A 35 7.11 13.66 7.96
N ASP A 36 6.51 14.84 8.01
CA ASP A 36 6.25 15.56 9.26
C ASP A 36 5.43 14.68 10.23
N ILE A 37 4.34 14.05 9.76
CA ILE A 37 3.51 13.13 10.57
C ILE A 37 4.32 11.94 11.07
N ALA A 38 5.15 11.33 10.22
CA ALA A 38 5.94 10.17 10.63
C ALA A 38 6.97 10.55 11.70
N GLU A 39 7.69 11.66 11.51
CA GLU A 39 8.69 12.18 12.43
C GLU A 39 8.07 12.51 13.81
N ASP A 40 6.91 13.18 13.83
CA ASP A 40 6.18 13.52 15.06
C ASP A 40 5.74 12.28 15.87
N HIS A 41 5.56 11.13 15.20
CA HIS A 41 5.13 9.86 15.82
C HIS A 41 6.28 8.84 15.95
N GLY A 42 7.52 9.23 15.65
CA GLY A 42 8.69 8.34 15.71
C GLY A 42 8.67 7.19 14.68
N ALA A 43 7.89 7.33 13.61
CA ALA A 43 7.79 6.38 12.51
C ALA A 43 8.72 6.76 11.34
N ILE A 44 9.00 5.80 10.46
CA ILE A 44 9.86 6.01 9.29
C ILE A 44 8.99 6.36 8.06
N PRO A 45 9.16 7.52 7.43
CA PRO A 45 8.43 7.88 6.23
C PRO A 45 9.06 7.32 4.95
N TYR A 46 8.22 6.85 4.05
CA TYR A 46 8.60 6.40 2.71
C TYR A 46 7.70 7.03 1.64
N VAL A 47 8.29 7.46 0.53
CA VAL A 47 7.55 7.90 -0.67
C VAL A 47 7.99 7.03 -1.84
N VAL A 48 7.04 6.30 -2.43
CA VAL A 48 7.35 5.38 -3.53
C VAL A 48 7.84 6.16 -4.76
N PRO A 49 8.92 5.73 -5.45
CA PRO A 49 9.33 6.35 -6.71
C PRO A 49 8.17 6.37 -7.71
N ILE A 50 7.93 7.50 -8.39
CA ILE A 50 6.72 7.68 -9.20
C ILE A 50 6.50 6.59 -10.26
N ARG A 51 7.58 6.06 -10.85
CA ARG A 51 7.53 4.95 -11.82
C ARG A 51 6.93 3.65 -11.26
N LEU A 52 6.91 3.50 -9.93
CA LEU A 52 6.35 2.36 -9.20
C LEU A 52 5.09 2.74 -8.40
N ALA A 53 4.83 4.04 -8.20
CA ALA A 53 3.70 4.53 -7.42
C ALA A 53 2.42 4.68 -8.25
N ALA A 54 2.54 5.08 -9.52
CA ALA A 54 1.41 5.12 -10.46
C ALA A 54 1.04 3.70 -10.92
N ASP A 55 -0.17 3.52 -11.46
CA ASP A 55 -0.63 2.21 -11.94
C ASP A 55 0.35 1.60 -12.95
N ASN A 56 0.88 0.42 -12.62
CA ASN A 56 1.88 -0.25 -13.44
C ASN A 56 1.73 -1.78 -13.35
N GLY A 57 2.18 -2.49 -14.39
CA GLY A 57 2.15 -3.96 -14.39
C GLY A 57 3.12 -4.60 -13.41
N ALA A 58 4.17 -3.88 -12.98
CA ALA A 58 5.19 -4.41 -12.09
C ALA A 58 4.64 -4.69 -10.68
N MET A 59 3.77 -3.81 -10.13
CA MET A 59 3.14 -4.04 -8.82
C MET A 59 2.23 -5.27 -8.85
N ILE A 60 1.50 -5.50 -9.95
CA ILE A 60 0.64 -6.68 -10.12
C ILE A 60 1.50 -7.94 -10.22
N ALA A 61 2.54 -7.93 -11.05
CA ALA A 61 3.45 -9.05 -11.20
C ALA A 61 4.18 -9.39 -9.89
N TRP A 62 4.62 -8.38 -9.13
CA TRP A 62 5.31 -8.56 -7.86
C TRP A 62 4.41 -9.16 -6.79
N THR A 63 3.21 -8.60 -6.59
CA THR A 63 2.23 -9.14 -5.64
C THR A 63 1.79 -10.55 -6.03
N GLY A 64 1.55 -10.81 -7.33
CA GLY A 64 1.23 -12.14 -7.83
C GLY A 64 2.34 -13.16 -7.60
N LEU A 65 3.60 -12.78 -7.83
CA LEU A 65 4.76 -13.64 -7.55
C LEU A 65 4.87 -13.97 -6.05
N ILE A 66 4.67 -12.98 -5.18
CA ILE A 66 4.68 -13.19 -3.72
C ILE A 66 3.56 -14.14 -3.31
N ALA A 67 2.34 -13.90 -3.80
CA ALA A 67 1.18 -14.75 -3.52
C ALA A 67 1.40 -16.19 -3.98
N TYR A 68 1.88 -16.37 -5.21
CA TYR A 68 2.20 -17.69 -5.76
C TYR A 68 3.26 -18.43 -4.94
N LYS A 69 4.32 -17.74 -4.50
CA LYS A 69 5.36 -18.32 -3.62
C LYS A 69 4.81 -18.72 -2.26
N ALA A 70 3.76 -18.06 -1.77
CA ALA A 70 3.04 -18.42 -0.54
C ALA A 70 1.96 -19.50 -0.78
N GLY A 71 1.95 -20.16 -1.95
CA GLY A 71 1.01 -21.24 -2.28
C GLY A 71 -0.38 -20.77 -2.72
N HIS A 72 -0.58 -19.47 -2.94
CA HIS A 72 -1.84 -18.95 -3.46
C HIS A 72 -1.89 -19.09 -4.98
N VAL A 73 -2.83 -19.89 -5.49
CA VAL A 73 -3.07 -20.08 -6.93
C VAL A 73 -4.55 -19.84 -7.19
N THR A 74 -4.86 -19.11 -8.27
CA THR A 74 -6.24 -18.83 -8.68
C THR A 74 -6.66 -19.81 -9.79
N PRO A 75 -7.65 -20.68 -9.57
CA PRO A 75 -8.27 -21.49 -10.62
C PRO A 75 -8.86 -20.62 -11.75
N ILE A 76 -8.93 -21.15 -12.97
CA ILE A 76 -9.42 -20.41 -14.15
C ILE A 76 -10.90 -20.03 -14.01
N ASP A 77 -11.71 -20.91 -13.43
CA ASP A 77 -13.12 -20.66 -13.13
C ASP A 77 -13.33 -19.59 -12.04
N GLU A 78 -12.32 -19.37 -11.19
CA GLU A 78 -12.30 -18.31 -10.18
C GLU A 78 -11.60 -17.03 -10.66
N SER A 79 -10.94 -17.02 -11.82
CA SER A 79 -10.14 -15.87 -12.31
C SER A 79 -10.97 -14.80 -13.03
N HIS A 80 -12.24 -14.65 -12.68
CA HIS A 80 -13.13 -13.65 -13.27
C HIS A 80 -12.83 -12.24 -12.73
N VAL A 81 -13.21 -11.22 -13.51
CA VAL A 81 -13.06 -9.82 -13.08
C VAL A 81 -14.04 -9.53 -11.94
N ASN A 82 -13.53 -8.94 -10.86
CA ASN A 82 -14.34 -8.39 -9.79
C ASN A 82 -14.20 -6.85 -9.74
N PRO A 83 -15.16 -6.08 -10.26
CA PRO A 83 -15.08 -4.61 -10.26
C PRO A 83 -15.22 -3.99 -8.87
N ASN A 84 -15.75 -4.74 -7.88
CA ASN A 84 -15.97 -4.28 -6.51
C ASN A 84 -15.04 -5.02 -5.53
N TRP A 85 -13.84 -5.38 -5.97
CA TRP A 85 -12.90 -6.16 -5.16
C TRP A 85 -12.44 -5.36 -3.94
N ARG A 86 -12.83 -5.81 -2.74
CA ARG A 86 -12.50 -5.12 -1.49
C ARG A 86 -11.19 -5.63 -0.91
N MET A 87 -10.40 -4.72 -0.34
CA MET A 87 -9.11 -5.05 0.28
C MET A 87 -9.23 -6.03 1.46
N ASP A 88 -10.31 -5.95 2.24
CA ASP A 88 -10.55 -6.80 3.41
C ASP A 88 -11.02 -8.23 3.07
N GLN A 89 -11.29 -8.51 1.79
CA GLN A 89 -11.64 -9.85 1.31
C GLN A 89 -10.41 -10.67 0.88
N VAL A 90 -9.23 -10.03 0.77
CA VAL A 90 -8.01 -10.65 0.28
C VAL A 90 -7.24 -11.28 1.43
N LYS A 91 -7.00 -12.60 1.36
CA LYS A 91 -6.08 -13.28 2.29
C LYS A 91 -4.63 -12.93 1.93
N ILE A 92 -3.80 -12.68 2.95
CA ILE A 92 -2.40 -12.27 2.80
C ILE A 92 -1.47 -13.37 3.39
N PRO A 93 -1.40 -14.58 2.77
CA PRO A 93 -0.63 -15.71 3.32
C PRO A 93 0.89 -15.52 3.28
N TRP A 94 1.38 -14.43 2.68
CA TRP A 94 2.80 -14.12 2.56
C TRP A 94 3.33 -13.17 3.66
N ARG A 95 2.50 -12.86 4.65
CA ARG A 95 2.82 -11.90 5.72
C ARG A 95 2.98 -12.55 7.10
N ASP A 96 2.91 -13.88 7.17
CA ASP A 96 3.12 -14.66 8.39
C ASP A 96 4.58 -15.15 8.52
#